data_AF-A0A4U5QGD8-F1
#
_entry.id   AF-A0A4U5QGD8-F1
#
_cell.length_a   1.000
_cell.length_b   1.000
_cell.length_c   1.000
_cell.angle_alpha   90.00
_cell.angle_beta   90.00
_cell.angle_gamma   90.00
#
_symmetry.space_group_name_H-M   'P 1'
#
loop_
_entity.id
_entity.type
_entity.pdbx_description
1 polymer ?
#
loop_
_entity_poly.entity_id
_entity_poly.type
_entity_poly.pdbx_seq_one_letter_code
_entity_poly.pdbx_strand_id
1 'polypeptide(L)'
;MYDDIEKFLQSHDNDLMPIRYTYSDIKKITNGFKDKLGEGGFGSVYKGKLRSGRFAAVKLLGKSKANGQDFINEVATIERIHHVNIVQLIGYTVEGSKHALIYEFMPNGSLEKYIFSRQEMLKSDTESLQMPPKPFLTPHQMPEEDDKANNEKLSILPNDCIDSSYQFGR
;
A
#
# COMPACT_ATOMS: atom_id res chain seq x y z
N MET A 1 -14.46 -21.49 0.68
CA MET A 1 -13.54 -20.34 0.83
C MET A 1 -13.04 -19.83 -0.51
N TYR A 2 -12.22 -20.59 -1.25
CA TYR A 2 -11.85 -20.19 -2.62
C TYR A 2 -13.00 -20.31 -3.62
N ASP A 3 -13.88 -21.30 -3.44
CA ASP A 3 -15.06 -21.49 -4.30
C ASP A 3 -16.04 -20.32 -4.23
N ASP A 4 -16.16 -19.68 -3.07
CA ASP A 4 -17.03 -18.51 -2.87
C ASP A 4 -16.45 -17.28 -3.60
N ILE A 5 -15.12 -17.13 -3.57
CA ILE A 5 -14.39 -16.08 -4.27
C ILE A 5 -14.40 -16.34 -5.78
N GLU A 6 -14.30 -17.60 -6.20
CA GLU A 6 -14.38 -17.96 -7.61
C GLU A 6 -15.78 -17.70 -8.17
N LYS A 7 -16.83 -18.10 -7.44
CA LYS A 7 -18.22 -17.76 -7.80
C LYS A 7 -18.42 -16.26 -7.87
N PHE A 8 -17.82 -15.51 -6.95
CA PHE A 8 -17.91 -14.05 -6.90
C PHE A 8 -17.18 -13.35 -8.05
N LEU A 9 -16.01 -13.86 -8.42
CA LEU A 9 -15.28 -13.47 -9.63
C LEU A 9 -15.96 -13.94 -10.92
N GLN A 10 -17.04 -14.73 -10.85
CA GLN A 10 -17.83 -15.21 -11.98
C GLN A 10 -19.26 -14.64 -11.99
N SER A 11 -19.75 -14.03 -10.91
CA SER A 11 -21.16 -13.61 -10.74
C SER A 11 -21.44 -12.14 -11.06
N HIS A 12 -20.43 -11.33 -11.36
CA HIS A 12 -20.63 -9.91 -11.69
C HIS A 12 -20.87 -9.74 -13.21
N ASP A 13 -22.10 -9.39 -13.59
CA ASP A 13 -22.51 -8.99 -14.94
C ASP A 13 -21.92 -7.62 -15.34
N ASN A 14 -20.60 -7.52 -15.47
CA ASN A 14 -19.91 -6.34 -15.97
C ASN A 14 -18.80 -6.74 -16.96
N ASP A 15 -18.58 -5.91 -17.98
CA ASP A 15 -17.55 -6.02 -19.05
C ASP A 15 -16.08 -6.12 -18.57
N LEU A 16 -15.84 -6.20 -17.26
CA LEU A 16 -14.54 -6.15 -16.59
C LEU A 16 -14.23 -7.39 -15.75
N MET A 17 -14.85 -8.54 -16.05
CA MET A 17 -14.54 -9.80 -15.38
C MET A 17 -13.07 -10.22 -15.59
N PRO A 18 -12.29 -10.45 -14.51
CA PRO A 18 -10.95 -10.99 -14.62
C PRO A 18 -10.96 -12.39 -15.25
N ILE A 19 -10.08 -12.64 -16.21
CA ILE A 19 -10.00 -13.93 -16.89
C ILE A 19 -9.35 -14.97 -15.97
N ARG A 20 -9.99 -16.14 -15.81
CA ARG A 20 -9.37 -17.28 -15.13
C ARG A 20 -8.35 -17.96 -16.06
N TYR A 21 -7.12 -18.08 -15.58
CA TYR A 21 -6.03 -18.78 -16.25
C TYR A 21 -5.65 -20.06 -15.51
N THR A 22 -5.20 -21.08 -16.25
CA THR A 22 -4.57 -22.27 -15.65
C THR A 22 -3.12 -21.96 -15.26
N TYR A 23 -2.53 -22.74 -14.35
CA TYR A 23 -1.11 -22.56 -14.03
C TYR A 23 -0.20 -22.77 -15.25
N SER A 24 -0.60 -23.62 -16.19
CA SER A 24 0.11 -23.81 -17.47
C SER A 24 0.12 -22.54 -18.31
N ASP A 25 -1.00 -21.81 -18.35
CA ASP A 25 -1.09 -20.52 -19.04
C ASP A 25 -0.18 -19.49 -18.37
N ILE A 26 -0.18 -19.43 -17.04
CA ILE A 26 0.71 -18.55 -16.29
C ILE A 26 2.17 -18.82 -16.62
N LYS A 27 2.58 -20.09 -16.65
CA LYS A 27 3.95 -20.48 -17.02
C LYS A 27 4.30 -20.06 -18.45
N LYS A 28 3.35 -20.12 -19.39
CA LYS A 28 3.56 -19.65 -20.77
C LYS A 28 3.65 -18.13 -20.83
N ILE A 29 2.73 -17.42 -20.18
CA ILE A 29 2.69 -15.95 -20.14
C ILE A 29 4.00 -15.39 -19.60
N THR A 30 4.56 -15.99 -18.55
CA THR A 30 5.82 -15.56 -17.92
C THR A 30 7.07 -16.14 -18.56
N ASN A 31 6.94 -16.88 -19.67
CA ASN A 31 8.04 -17.59 -20.31
C ASN A 31 8.88 -18.42 -19.31
N GLY A 32 8.20 -19.18 -18.46
CA GLY A 32 8.83 -19.98 -17.41
C GLY A 32 9.36 -19.18 -16.22
N PHE A 33 8.75 -18.02 -15.91
CA PHE A 33 9.13 -17.14 -14.80
C PHE A 33 10.53 -16.53 -14.95
N LYS A 34 10.94 -16.22 -16.19
CA LYS A 34 12.30 -15.76 -16.52
C LYS A 34 12.57 -14.32 -16.04
N ASP A 35 11.62 -13.43 -16.24
CA ASP A 35 11.81 -11.98 -16.04
C ASP A 35 11.18 -11.54 -14.71
N LYS A 36 11.93 -11.64 -13.61
CA LYS A 36 11.45 -11.21 -12.28
C LYS A 36 11.49 -9.69 -12.14
N LEU A 37 10.36 -9.09 -11.77
CA LEU A 37 10.19 -7.65 -11.54
C LEU A 37 10.40 -7.26 -10.08
N GLY A 38 10.11 -8.17 -9.14
CA GLY A 38 10.26 -7.93 -7.72
C GLY A 38 9.84 -9.11 -6.86
N GLU A 39 10.09 -8.98 -5.55
CA GLU A 39 9.69 -9.95 -4.52
C GLU A 39 9.46 -9.23 -3.20
N GLY A 40 8.51 -9.73 -2.41
CA GLY A 40 8.25 -9.26 -1.06
C GLY A 40 7.47 -10.30 -0.24
N GLY A 41 6.97 -9.89 0.92
CA GLY A 41 6.24 -10.79 1.84
C GLY A 41 5.00 -11.47 1.23
N PHE A 42 4.43 -10.87 0.18
CA PHE A 42 3.24 -11.37 -0.51
C PHE A 42 3.54 -12.23 -1.74
N GLY A 43 4.83 -12.48 -2.03
CA GLY A 43 5.28 -13.34 -3.13
C GLY A 43 6.14 -12.61 -4.16
N SER A 44 6.21 -13.17 -5.36
CA SER A 44 7.10 -12.73 -6.45
C SER A 44 6.33 -12.21 -7.64
N VAL A 45 6.82 -11.14 -8.27
CA VAL A 45 6.21 -10.52 -9.44
C VAL A 45 7.10 -10.75 -10.66
N TYR A 46 6.50 -11.17 -11.77
CA TYR A 46 7.18 -11.47 -13.03
C TYR A 46 6.56 -10.68 -14.18
N LYS A 47 7.38 -10.33 -15.16
CA LYS A 47 6.89 -9.82 -16.43
C LYS A 47 6.38 -10.97 -17.27
N GLY A 48 5.25 -10.76 -17.93
CA GLY A 48 4.69 -11.71 -18.88
C GLY A 48 4.14 -11.04 -20.13
N LYS A 49 3.87 -11.85 -21.16
CA LYS A 49 3.24 -11.41 -22.41
C LYS A 49 1.95 -12.20 -22.63
N LEU A 50 0.83 -11.48 -22.70
CA LEU A 50 -0.47 -12.05 -22.98
C LEU A 50 -0.57 -12.48 -24.45
N ARG A 51 -1.53 -13.36 -24.77
CA ARG A 51 -1.78 -13.78 -26.17
C ARG A 51 -2.11 -12.61 -27.10
N SER A 52 -2.68 -11.53 -26.57
CA SER A 52 -2.93 -10.28 -27.30
C SER A 52 -1.66 -9.50 -27.66
N GLY A 53 -0.50 -9.89 -27.14
CA GLY A 53 0.78 -9.19 -27.32
C GLY A 53 1.05 -8.12 -26.27
N ARG A 54 0.06 -7.73 -25.46
CA ARG A 54 0.24 -6.80 -24.32
C ARG A 54 1.10 -7.42 -23.22
N PHE A 55 1.89 -6.60 -22.55
CA PHE A 55 2.63 -7.02 -21.36
C PHE A 55 1.73 -7.02 -20.12
N ALA A 56 2.03 -7.93 -19.19
CA ALA A 56 1.37 -8.04 -17.91
C ALA A 56 2.38 -8.21 -16.77
N ALA A 57 1.99 -7.81 -15.57
CA ALA A 57 2.69 -8.13 -14.32
C ALA A 57 1.98 -9.31 -13.66
N VAL A 58 2.68 -10.42 -13.50
CA VAL A 58 2.17 -11.66 -12.90
C VAL A 58 2.70 -11.79 -11.49
N LYS A 59 1.85 -11.56 -10.50
CA LYS A 59 2.17 -11.75 -9.08
C LYS A 59 1.84 -13.18 -8.69
N LEU A 60 2.86 -14.01 -8.48
CA LEU A 60 2.72 -15.29 -7.82
C LEU A 60 2.62 -15.08 -6.33
N LEU A 61 1.50 -15.50 -5.74
CA LEU A 61 1.32 -15.46 -4.31
C LEU A 61 2.08 -16.62 -3.68
N GLY A 62 2.87 -16.31 -2.65
CA GLY A 62 3.60 -17.33 -1.91
C GLY A 62 2.64 -18.30 -1.18
N LYS A 63 3.18 -19.44 -0.74
CA LYS A 63 2.47 -20.29 0.23
C LYS A 63 2.38 -19.52 1.54
N SER A 64 1.34 -18.72 1.73
CA SER A 64 1.15 -18.05 3.01
C SER A 64 0.93 -19.12 4.09
N LYS A 65 1.53 -18.91 5.27
CA LYS A 65 1.21 -19.70 6.47
C LYS A 65 -0.23 -19.49 6.93
N ALA A 66 -0.91 -18.49 6.36
CA ALA A 66 -2.23 -18.01 6.74
C ALA A 66 -3.25 -18.40 5.66
N ASN A 67 -3.56 -19.70 5.52
CA ASN A 67 -4.75 -20.27 4.87
C ASN A 67 -5.27 -19.62 3.57
N GLY A 68 -4.45 -18.91 2.79
CA GLY A 68 -4.94 -18.20 1.60
C GLY A 68 -5.46 -16.78 1.79
N GLN A 69 -5.38 -16.20 2.99
CA GLN A 69 -5.95 -14.90 3.29
C GLN A 69 -5.39 -13.78 2.40
N ASP A 70 -4.12 -13.86 1.99
CA ASP A 70 -3.51 -12.89 1.09
C ASP A 70 -4.22 -12.83 -0.28
N PHE A 71 -4.64 -13.98 -0.80
CA PHE A 71 -5.44 -14.04 -2.02
C PHE A 71 -6.82 -13.42 -1.81
N ILE A 72 -7.47 -13.73 -0.68
CA ILE A 72 -8.79 -13.17 -0.34
C ILE A 72 -8.72 -11.64 -0.25
N ASN A 73 -7.77 -11.13 0.52
CA ASN A 73 -7.63 -9.70 0.76
C ASN A 73 -7.40 -8.94 -0.54
N GLU A 74 -6.57 -9.48 -1.42
CA GLU A 74 -6.24 -8.82 -2.68
C GLU A 74 -7.43 -8.88 -3.66
N VAL A 75 -8.10 -10.03 -3.80
CA VAL A 75 -9.28 -10.16 -4.66
C VAL A 75 -10.47 -9.34 -4.14
N ALA A 76 -10.71 -9.31 -2.83
CA ALA A 76 -11.78 -8.52 -2.21
C ALA A 76 -11.57 -7.00 -2.39
N THR A 77 -10.31 -6.56 -2.51
CA THR A 77 -9.99 -5.15 -2.77
C THR A 77 -10.27 -4.75 -4.22
N ILE A 78 -10.11 -5.69 -5.16
CA ILE A 78 -10.19 -5.43 -6.60
C ILE A 78 -11.64 -5.21 -7.07
N GLU A 79 -12.62 -5.89 -6.46
CA GLU A 79 -14.05 -5.73 -6.78
C GLU A 79 -14.56 -4.29 -6.61
N ARG A 80 -14.01 -3.54 -5.66
CA ARG A 80 -14.58 -2.26 -5.23
C ARG A 80 -13.96 -1.05 -5.91
N ILE A 81 -12.86 -1.22 -6.63
CA ILE A 81 -12.05 -0.08 -7.05
C ILE A 81 -11.62 -0.21 -8.51
N HIS A 82 -12.42 0.38 -9.39
CA HIS A 82 -12.02 0.71 -10.75
C HIS A 82 -11.77 2.22 -10.82
N HIS A 83 -10.50 2.61 -10.87
CA HIS A 83 -10.10 4.02 -10.92
C HIS A 83 -8.88 4.18 -11.84
N VAL A 84 -8.79 5.32 -12.53
CA VAL A 84 -7.68 5.64 -13.47
C VAL A 84 -6.29 5.54 -12.84
N ASN A 85 -6.19 5.70 -11.52
CA ASN A 85 -4.93 5.66 -10.77
C ASN A 85 -4.64 4.29 -10.10
N ILE A 86 -5.39 3.24 -10.44
CA ILE A 86 -5.22 1.89 -9.88
C ILE A 86 -4.98 0.91 -11.01
N VAL A 87 -3.96 0.07 -10.85
CA VAL A 87 -3.56 -0.90 -11.88
C VAL A 87 -4.66 -1.95 -12.04
N GLN A 88 -5.13 -2.13 -13.27
CA GLN A 88 -6.22 -3.04 -13.58
C GLN A 88 -5.81 -4.50 -13.38
N LEU A 89 -6.65 -5.28 -12.67
CA LEU A 89 -6.57 -6.74 -12.68
C LEU A 89 -7.15 -7.26 -13.99
N ILE A 90 -6.34 -8.00 -14.73
CA ILE A 90 -6.70 -8.63 -16.01
C ILE A 90 -7.21 -10.05 -15.78
N GLY A 91 -6.63 -10.77 -14.82
CA GLY A 91 -6.96 -12.16 -14.59
C GLY A 91 -6.32 -12.75 -13.35
N TYR A 92 -6.65 -14.00 -13.09
CA TYR A 92 -6.24 -14.72 -11.89
C TYR A 92 -6.08 -16.22 -12.14
N THR A 93 -5.38 -16.90 -11.24
CA THR A 93 -5.27 -18.36 -11.20
C THR A 93 -5.51 -18.87 -9.80
N VAL A 94 -6.39 -19.87 -9.69
CA VAL A 94 -6.63 -20.66 -8.48
C VAL A 94 -6.53 -22.13 -8.83
N GLU A 95 -5.36 -22.74 -8.58
CA GLU A 95 -5.08 -24.16 -8.84
C GLU A 95 -4.30 -24.78 -7.67
N GLY A 96 -5.02 -25.42 -6.74
CA GLY A 96 -4.43 -26.03 -5.54
C GLY A 96 -3.75 -25.00 -4.64
N SER A 97 -2.42 -25.06 -4.52
CA SER A 97 -1.63 -24.07 -3.78
C SER A 97 -0.97 -23.02 -4.69
N LYS A 98 -1.30 -23.02 -5.98
CA LYS A 98 -0.68 -22.15 -6.98
C LYS A 98 -1.65 -21.03 -7.30
N HIS A 99 -1.43 -19.89 -6.66
CA HIS A 99 -2.26 -18.71 -6.82
C HIS A 99 -1.47 -17.61 -7.52
N ALA A 100 -2.11 -16.96 -8.48
CA ALA A 100 -1.50 -15.86 -9.21
C ALA A 100 -2.54 -14.78 -9.55
N LEU A 101 -2.06 -13.54 -9.60
CA LEU A 101 -2.81 -12.38 -10.07
C LEU A 101 -2.08 -11.76 -11.25
N ILE A 102 -2.84 -11.35 -12.26
CA ILE A 102 -2.33 -10.84 -13.52
C ILE A 102 -2.85 -9.43 -13.68
N TYR A 103 -1.93 -8.48 -13.63
CA TYR A 103 -2.21 -7.06 -13.71
C TYR A 103 -1.68 -6.46 -15.00
N GLU A 104 -2.19 -5.29 -15.35
CA GLU A 104 -1.57 -4.45 -16.38
C GLU A 104 -0.11 -4.13 -16.03
N PHE A 105 0.77 -4.21 -17.04
CA PHE A 105 2.18 -3.92 -16.84
C PHE A 105 2.42 -2.41 -16.83
N MET A 106 3.07 -1.91 -15.77
CA MET A 106 3.44 -0.51 -15.64
C MET A 106 4.84 -0.27 -16.23
N PRO A 107 4.98 0.33 -17.42
CA PRO A 107 6.27 0.46 -18.11
C PRO A 107 7.27 1.37 -17.38
N ASN A 108 6.76 2.31 -16.59
CA ASN A 108 7.56 3.26 -15.81
C ASN A 108 8.08 2.64 -14.49
N GLY A 109 7.64 1.43 -14.14
CA GLY A 109 8.07 0.74 -12.93
C GLY A 109 7.48 1.34 -11.65
N SER A 110 8.11 1.02 -10.52
CA SER A 110 7.66 1.44 -9.19
C SER A 110 8.08 2.88 -8.87
N LEU A 111 7.34 3.53 -7.96
CA LEU A 111 7.71 4.84 -7.41
C LEU A 111 9.07 4.80 -6.70
N GLU A 112 9.40 3.68 -6.06
CA GLU A 112 10.68 3.39 -5.42
C GLU A 112 11.85 3.74 -6.34
N LYS A 113 11.77 3.32 -7.61
CA LYS A 113 12.78 3.64 -8.64
C LYS A 113 13.06 5.14 -8.69
N TYR A 114 12.04 5.98 -8.69
CA TYR A 114 12.19 7.43 -8.84
C TYR A 114 12.66 8.14 -7.57
N ILE A 115 12.30 7.60 -6.39
CA ILE A 115 12.74 8.16 -5.12
C ILE A 115 14.24 7.89 -4.92
N PHE A 116 14.66 6.64 -5.07
CA PHE A 116 16.04 6.24 -4.78
C PHE A 116 17.04 6.55 -5.91
N SER A 117 16.60 6.64 -7.17
CA SER A 117 17.49 7.07 -8.27
C SER A 117 17.99 8.52 -8.09
N ARG A 118 17.24 9.38 -7.38
CA ARG A 118 17.68 10.76 -7.08
C ARG A 118 18.68 10.84 -5.93
N GLN A 119 18.65 9.89 -4.99
CA GLN A 119 19.60 9.84 -3.89
C GLN A 119 20.99 9.38 -4.34
N GLU A 120 21.09 8.50 -5.34
CA GLU A 120 22.39 8.13 -5.94
C GLU A 120 23.03 9.30 -6.70
N MET A 121 22.24 10.21 -7.28
CA MET A 121 22.76 11.46 -7.89
C MET A 121 23.20 12.52 -6.86
N LEU A 122 22.76 12.42 -5.60
CA LEU A 122 23.12 13.36 -4.54
C LEU A 122 24.31 12.91 -3.70
N LYS A 123 24.75 11.64 -3.84
CA LYS A 123 25.89 11.09 -3.10
C LYS A 123 27.26 11.45 -3.68
N SER A 124 27.34 12.01 -4.90
CA SER A 124 28.63 12.43 -5.47
C SER A 124 29.12 13.78 -4.95
N ASP A 125 28.23 14.60 -4.36
CA ASP A 125 28.52 16.02 -4.07
C ASP A 125 28.32 16.40 -2.59
N THR A 126 28.07 15.45 -1.68
CA THR A 126 27.90 15.73 -0.25
C THR A 126 28.98 15.09 0.61
N GLU A 127 30.22 15.58 0.49
CA GLU A 127 31.24 15.45 1.54
C GLU A 127 31.32 16.71 2.42
N SER A 128 30.39 17.66 2.31
CA SER A 128 30.52 18.98 2.97
C SER A 128 29.24 19.61 3.52
N LEU A 129 28.22 18.82 3.86
CA LEU A 129 27.08 19.32 4.65
C LEU A 129 26.90 18.51 5.95
N GLN A 130 27.91 18.60 6.82
CA GLN A 130 27.69 18.34 8.25
C GLN A 130 26.75 19.44 8.76
N MET A 131 25.51 19.10 9.10
CA MET A 131 24.66 20.06 9.80
C MET A 131 25.38 20.50 11.09
N PRO A 132 25.54 21.80 11.34
CA PRO A 132 26.11 22.26 12.60
C PRO A 132 25.23 21.73 13.74
N PRO A 133 25.82 21.31 14.87
CA PRO A 133 25.04 20.88 16.02
C PRO A 133 24.07 22.01 16.40
N LYS A 134 22.79 21.66 16.60
CA LYS A 134 21.78 22.62 17.06
C LYS A 134 22.30 23.31 18.33
N PRO A 135 22.26 24.65 18.41
CA PRO A 135 22.60 25.31 19.65
C PRO A 135 21.59 24.87 20.73
N PHE A 136 22.12 24.38 21.86
CA PHE A 136 21.34 24.19 23.07
C PHE A 136 20.96 25.57 23.60
N LEU A 137 19.71 25.99 23.39
CA LEU A 137 19.16 27.13 24.12
C LEU A 137 18.85 26.66 25.54
N THR A 138 19.59 27.16 26.53
CA THR A 138 19.23 26.94 27.93
C THR A 138 17.97 27.75 28.27
N PRO A 139 17.10 27.29 29.18
CA PRO A 139 15.82 27.94 29.49
C PRO A 139 15.86 29.38 30.05
N HIS A 140 17.04 30.02 30.12
CA HIS A 140 17.22 31.33 30.77
C HIS A 140 17.27 32.54 29.81
N GLN A 141 16.70 32.42 28.61
CA GLN A 141 16.52 33.56 27.71
C GLN A 141 15.06 33.65 27.25
N MET A 142 14.15 33.87 28.20
CA MET A 142 12.91 34.60 27.90
C MET A 142 13.03 35.99 28.51
N PRO A 143 12.74 37.07 27.77
CA PRO A 143 12.67 38.40 28.36
C PRO A 143 11.54 38.42 29.39
N GLU A 144 11.85 38.91 30.59
CA GLU A 144 10.89 39.22 31.66
C GLU A 144 9.86 40.21 31.12
N GLU A 145 8.56 39.87 31.16
CA GLU A 145 7.48 40.84 30.91
C GLU A 145 7.01 41.41 32.25
N ASP A 146 7.14 42.73 32.37
CA ASP A 146 6.79 43.56 33.53
C ASP A 146 5.29 43.50 33.88
N ASP A 147 5.01 43.25 35.16
CA ASP A 147 3.72 43.44 35.81
C ASP A 147 3.30 44.93 35.83
N LYS A 148 2.07 45.23 35.37
CA LYS A 148 1.04 46.03 36.10
C LYS A 148 -0.13 46.46 35.20
N ALA A 149 -1.34 46.05 35.59
CA ALA A 149 -2.41 46.96 36.07
C ALA A 149 -3.75 46.22 36.34
N ASN A 150 -4.12 46.18 37.63
CA ASN A 150 -5.40 46.51 38.29
C ASN A 150 -6.73 45.96 37.72
N ASN A 151 -7.39 45.04 38.45
CA ASN A 151 -8.62 45.18 39.28
C ASN A 151 -9.94 45.33 38.45
N GLU A 152 -11.05 44.62 38.69
CA GLU A 152 -11.82 44.43 39.91
C GLU A 152 -12.60 43.08 39.95
N LYS A 153 -12.50 42.41 41.11
CA LYS A 153 -13.51 41.68 41.91
C LYS A 153 -14.89 41.34 41.29
N LEU A 154 -15.21 40.04 41.20
CA LEU A 154 -16.43 39.51 41.86
C LEU A 154 -16.39 37.98 42.06
N SER A 155 -16.47 37.60 43.33
CA SER A 155 -16.62 36.24 43.85
C SER A 155 -18.07 35.75 43.72
N ILE A 156 -18.32 34.62 43.05
CA ILE A 156 -19.53 33.80 43.26
C ILE A 156 -19.16 32.31 43.19
N LEU A 157 -19.71 31.56 44.14
CA LEU A 157 -19.50 30.16 44.56
C LEU A 157 -20.05 29.10 43.56
N PRO A 158 -19.82 27.78 43.81
CA PRO A 158 -19.71 26.75 42.80
C PRO A 158 -21.08 26.17 42.41
N ASN A 159 -21.19 25.67 41.18
CA ASN A 159 -22.28 24.77 40.79
C ASN A 159 -21.74 23.68 39.88
N ASP A 160 -22.09 22.46 40.26
CA ASP A 160 -21.82 21.19 39.59
C ASP A 160 -22.30 21.15 38.14
N CYS A 161 -21.55 20.46 37.26
CA CYS A 161 -22.17 19.63 36.23
C CYS A 161 -21.22 18.60 35.61
N ILE A 162 -21.42 17.35 36.04
CA ILE A 162 -21.72 16.16 35.22
C ILE A 162 -20.68 15.65 34.20
N ASP A 163 -20.25 14.43 34.50
CA ASP A 163 -19.64 13.37 33.70
C ASP A 163 -20.33 13.15 32.33
N SER A 164 -19.53 13.06 31.25
CA SER A 164 -19.89 12.23 30.10
C SER A 164 -18.66 11.58 29.49
N SER A 165 -18.34 10.41 30.03
CA SER A 165 -17.72 9.30 29.31
C SER A 165 -18.09 9.24 27.81
N TYR A 166 -17.08 9.18 26.93
CA TYR A 166 -17.22 8.57 25.60
C TYR A 166 -16.23 7.42 25.48
N GLN A 167 -16.83 6.23 25.43
CA GLN A 167 -16.24 4.92 25.56
C GLN A 167 -15.50 4.44 24.31
N PHE A 168 -14.48 3.63 24.57
CA PHE A 168 -13.75 2.80 23.61
C PHE A 168 -14.58 1.54 23.30
N GLY A 169 -15.11 1.44 22.09
CA GLY A 169 -15.76 0.23 21.58
C GLY A 169 -14.75 -0.59 20.76
N ARG A 170 -14.60 -1.86 21.14
CA ARG A 170 -13.75 -2.87 20.49
C ARG A 170 -14.12 -3.12 19.03
#